data_AF-A0A1J5GQT2-F1
#
_entry.id   AF-A0A1J5GQT2-F1
#
_cell.length_a   1.000
_cell.length_b   1.000
_cell.length_c   1.000
_cell.angle_alpha   90.00
_cell.angle_beta   90.00
_cell.angle_gamma   90.00
#
_symmetry.space_group_name_H-M   'P 1'
#
loop_
_entity.id
_entity.type
_entity.pdbx_description
1 polymer ?
#
loop_
_entity_poly.entity_id
_entity_poly.type
_entity_poly.pdbx_seq_one_letter_code
_entity_poly.pdbx_strand_id
1 'polypeptide(L)'
;MTSLKNAVEEIVVVEIQEQIKPLSPTAQQAINLSEVTAFALNRLPVLYASTSRGWLQQRKRAHSEFQNQIVNAVKQALLGIKRDPLRQSTKIAASKVETPAHVLAKLQKLFKKPSLTWQQVPQTFQSTLELVTHSPEYAGLSFGDRDRLNEIKGYLQRKGIGHQETKNNRAWQNKSELPNQELDSYIISASYFVVNVLEVLVKQEVVHQISKMGNVLPRQVGLDDVCAYVLNRLPSMYATTEQGIVWQTQRANEQLSSQIESTIIQALMTLSKTPRRLTDPIPLLKFEEDCEQAIAELRQMFQRNDITWKNIFPLAEYALDHERHGMTYWRQQWRMLGQIYSEMYLKPGDAELSLSQSPEGEILVVRTNTKEAFGWLADNPKSLGISTLRLFPAVAEIDLYATFLDFSISYTREEMAVDGVI
;
A
#
# COMPACT_ATOMS: atom_id res chain seq x y z
N MET A 1 10.36 8.73 2.16
CA MET A 1 10.28 7.86 0.96
C MET A 1 11.40 6.86 1.04
N THR A 2 11.09 5.56 1.00
CA THR A 2 12.10 4.51 1.15
C THR A 2 12.64 4.15 -0.23
N SER A 3 13.76 4.76 -0.62
CA SER A 3 14.47 4.38 -1.86
C SER A 3 15.19 3.03 -1.72
N LEU A 4 14.83 2.23 -0.73
CA LEU A 4 15.53 1.04 -0.28
C LEU A 4 14.68 -0.20 -0.54
N LYS A 5 15.21 -1.16 -1.29
CA LYS A 5 14.50 -2.41 -1.60
C LYS A 5 15.45 -3.60 -1.62
N ASN A 6 15.01 -4.72 -1.03
CA ASN A 6 15.69 -6.00 -1.17
C ASN A 6 15.30 -6.66 -2.50
N ALA A 7 16.26 -6.90 -3.38
CA ALA A 7 16.03 -7.53 -4.68
C ALA A 7 15.63 -9.02 -4.58
N VAL A 8 15.94 -9.68 -3.46
CA VAL A 8 15.65 -11.11 -3.26
C VAL A 8 14.16 -11.38 -3.00
N GLU A 9 13.43 -10.42 -2.45
CA GLU A 9 11.99 -10.57 -2.12
C GLU A 9 11.16 -10.95 -3.34
N GLU A 10 11.35 -10.26 -4.46
CA GLU A 10 10.63 -10.52 -5.72
C GLU A 10 10.93 -11.94 -6.23
N ILE A 11 12.20 -12.31 -6.26
CA ILE A 11 12.66 -13.59 -6.83
C ILE A 11 12.14 -14.76 -6.00
N VAL A 12 12.14 -14.63 -4.66
CA VAL A 12 11.58 -15.63 -3.75
C VAL A 12 10.08 -15.81 -3.98
N VAL A 13 9.34 -14.72 -4.16
CA VAL A 13 7.90 -14.79 -4.44
C VAL A 13 7.61 -15.50 -5.76
N VAL A 14 8.31 -15.13 -6.83
CA VAL A 14 8.16 -15.77 -8.15
C VAL A 14 8.44 -17.27 -8.04
N GLU A 15 9.52 -17.65 -7.37
CA GLU A 15 9.89 -19.05 -7.14
C GLU A 15 8.82 -19.81 -6.33
N ILE A 16 8.26 -19.19 -5.28
CA ILE A 16 7.15 -19.79 -4.51
C ILE A 16 5.94 -20.05 -5.42
N GLN A 17 5.57 -19.08 -6.26
CA GLN A 17 4.46 -19.24 -7.20
C GLN A 17 4.73 -20.35 -8.21
N GLU A 18 5.96 -20.47 -8.71
CA GLU A 18 6.36 -21.54 -9.63
C GLU A 18 6.32 -22.93 -8.99
N GLN A 19 6.81 -23.07 -7.75
CA GLN A 19 6.79 -24.35 -7.02
C GLN A 19 5.38 -24.76 -6.55
N ILE A 20 4.44 -23.82 -6.42
CA ILE A 20 3.05 -24.09 -5.99
C ILE A 20 2.13 -24.47 -7.16
N LYS A 21 2.38 -23.99 -8.39
CA LYS A 21 1.61 -24.35 -9.60
C LYS A 21 1.32 -25.85 -9.76
N PRO A 22 2.28 -26.79 -9.52
CA PRO A 22 2.02 -28.22 -9.65
C PRO A 22 1.21 -28.84 -8.50
N LEU A 23 0.92 -28.12 -7.41
CA LEU A 23 0.19 -28.64 -6.25
C LEU A 23 -1.34 -28.60 -6.46
N SER A 24 -2.06 -29.51 -5.80
CA SER A 24 -3.52 -29.54 -5.80
C SER A 24 -4.12 -28.26 -5.18
N PRO A 25 -5.30 -27.77 -5.66
CA PRO A 25 -5.89 -26.51 -5.19
C PRO A 25 -6.18 -26.51 -3.67
N THR A 26 -6.52 -27.67 -3.10
CA THR A 26 -6.71 -27.83 -1.65
C THR A 26 -5.41 -27.60 -0.86
N ALA A 27 -4.28 -28.06 -1.40
CA ALA A 27 -2.96 -27.81 -0.81
C ALA A 27 -2.53 -26.35 -0.98
N GLN A 28 -2.85 -25.72 -2.12
CA GLN A 28 -2.55 -24.30 -2.36
C GLN A 28 -3.25 -23.39 -1.35
N GLN A 29 -4.53 -23.64 -1.05
CA GLN A 29 -5.28 -22.90 -0.03
C GLN A 29 -4.82 -23.19 1.41
N ALA A 30 -4.18 -24.34 1.63
CA ALA A 30 -3.63 -24.71 2.93
C ALA A 30 -2.36 -23.93 3.27
N ILE A 31 -1.59 -23.50 2.28
CA ILE A 31 -0.27 -22.88 2.48
C ILE A 31 -0.43 -21.37 2.72
N ASN A 32 0.11 -20.87 3.83
CA ASN A 32 0.22 -19.43 4.07
C ASN A 32 1.45 -18.88 3.34
N LEU A 33 1.23 -18.27 2.19
CA LEU A 33 2.30 -17.77 1.33
C LEU A 33 3.21 -16.75 2.04
N SER A 34 2.65 -15.89 2.89
CA SER A 34 3.41 -14.88 3.65
C SER A 34 4.42 -15.51 4.61
N GLU A 35 4.04 -16.60 5.27
CA GLU A 35 4.94 -17.33 6.18
C GLU A 35 6.05 -18.05 5.40
N VAL A 36 5.72 -18.63 4.24
CA VAL A 36 6.69 -19.26 3.35
C VAL A 36 7.72 -18.24 2.89
N THR A 37 7.28 -17.06 2.47
CA THR A 37 8.18 -15.97 2.09
C THR A 37 9.09 -15.54 3.23
N ALA A 38 8.56 -15.29 4.43
CA ALA A 38 9.38 -14.86 5.56
C ALA A 38 10.37 -15.94 6.01
N PHE A 39 9.96 -17.22 6.02
CA PHE A 39 10.84 -18.33 6.36
C PHE A 39 11.98 -18.49 5.35
N ALA A 40 11.69 -18.39 4.05
CA ALA A 40 12.70 -18.45 3.00
C ALA A 40 13.68 -17.26 3.10
N LEU A 41 13.16 -16.04 3.24
CA LEU A 41 13.97 -14.81 3.29
C LEU A 41 14.91 -14.76 4.52
N ASN A 42 14.51 -15.32 5.65
CA ASN A 42 15.35 -15.42 6.86
C ASN A 42 16.54 -16.39 6.72
N ARG A 43 16.60 -17.17 5.64
CA ARG A 43 17.69 -18.11 5.34
C ARG A 43 18.55 -17.66 4.17
N LEU A 44 18.18 -16.57 3.52
CA LEU A 44 18.84 -16.06 2.33
C LEU A 44 19.61 -14.78 2.66
N PRO A 45 20.73 -14.52 1.97
CA PRO A 45 21.40 -13.25 2.08
C PRO A 45 20.49 -12.13 1.56
N VAL A 46 20.46 -11.00 2.27
CA VAL A 46 19.73 -9.82 1.83
C VAL A 46 20.54 -9.04 0.81
N LEU A 47 19.89 -8.57 -0.25
CA LEU A 47 20.52 -7.80 -1.32
C LEU A 47 19.75 -6.50 -1.53
N TYR A 48 19.91 -5.60 -0.57
CA TYR A 48 19.40 -4.24 -0.62
C TYR A 48 20.16 -3.39 -1.63
N ALA A 49 19.40 -2.58 -2.35
CA ALA A 49 19.90 -1.51 -3.18
C ALA A 49 19.19 -0.19 -2.81
N SER A 50 19.87 0.92 -3.08
CA SER A 50 19.37 2.29 -3.02
C SER A 50 19.27 2.96 -4.40
N THR A 51 19.82 2.33 -5.45
CA THR A 51 19.95 2.89 -6.80
C THR A 51 19.41 1.92 -7.86
N SER A 52 18.92 2.44 -8.98
CA SER A 52 18.40 1.63 -10.09
C SER A 52 19.43 0.63 -10.63
N ARG A 53 20.66 1.10 -10.87
CA ARG A 53 21.78 0.27 -11.33
C ARG A 53 22.17 -0.79 -10.30
N GLY A 54 22.23 -0.39 -9.02
CA GLY A 54 22.51 -1.32 -7.92
C GLY A 54 21.44 -2.41 -7.83
N TRP A 55 20.17 -2.03 -7.95
CA TRP A 55 19.05 -2.96 -7.93
C TRP A 55 19.13 -3.99 -9.07
N LEU A 56 19.37 -3.54 -10.30
CA LEU A 56 19.53 -4.43 -11.45
C LEU A 56 20.75 -5.35 -11.32
N GLN A 57 21.86 -4.85 -10.75
CA GLN A 57 23.03 -5.67 -10.46
C GLN A 57 22.73 -6.73 -9.39
N GLN A 58 22.04 -6.37 -8.31
CA GLN A 58 21.65 -7.33 -7.27
C GLN A 58 20.69 -8.39 -7.78
N ARG A 59 19.74 -8.02 -8.67
CA ARG A 59 18.87 -9.00 -9.36
C ARG A 59 19.68 -9.98 -10.20
N LYS A 60 20.61 -9.49 -11.01
CA LYS A 60 21.49 -10.35 -11.81
C LYS A 60 22.28 -11.30 -10.92
N ARG A 61 22.84 -10.78 -9.83
CA ARG A 61 23.58 -11.57 -8.85
C ARG A 61 22.72 -12.64 -8.19
N ALA A 62 21.49 -12.30 -7.79
CA ALA A 62 20.55 -13.25 -7.22
C ALA A 62 20.23 -14.41 -8.18
N HIS A 63 20.04 -14.11 -9.47
CA HIS A 63 19.83 -15.14 -10.50
C HIS A 63 21.09 -15.96 -10.81
N SER A 64 22.28 -15.36 -10.83
CA SER A 64 23.51 -16.07 -11.20
C SER A 64 24.11 -16.88 -10.05
N GLU A 65 24.16 -16.32 -8.84
CA GLU A 65 24.87 -16.89 -7.70
C GLU A 65 23.94 -17.59 -6.71
N PHE A 66 22.74 -17.03 -6.47
CA PHE A 66 21.88 -17.46 -5.37
C PHE A 66 20.67 -18.28 -5.80
N GLN A 67 20.44 -18.50 -7.11
CA GLN A 67 19.26 -19.22 -7.60
C GLN A 67 19.08 -20.59 -6.93
N ASN A 68 20.13 -21.41 -6.87
CA ASN A 68 20.07 -22.72 -6.23
C ASN A 68 19.75 -22.63 -4.73
N GLN A 69 20.27 -21.62 -4.04
CA GLN A 69 19.99 -21.40 -2.62
C GLN A 69 18.55 -20.96 -2.41
N ILE A 70 18.02 -20.10 -3.29
CA ILE A 70 16.63 -19.62 -3.27
C ILE A 70 15.67 -20.80 -3.47
N VAL A 71 15.88 -21.62 -4.50
CA VAL A 71 15.07 -22.81 -4.79
C VAL A 71 15.04 -23.75 -3.58
N ASN A 72 16.20 -24.02 -2.98
CA ASN A 72 16.31 -24.89 -1.80
C ASN A 72 15.66 -24.29 -0.56
N ALA A 73 15.82 -22.99 -0.31
CA ALA A 73 15.20 -22.30 0.81
C ALA A 73 13.67 -22.29 0.70
N VAL A 74 13.13 -22.03 -0.50
CA VAL A 74 11.70 -22.09 -0.78
C VAL A 74 11.17 -23.52 -0.60
N LYS A 75 11.87 -24.53 -1.12
CA LYS A 75 11.49 -25.93 -0.93
C LYS A 75 11.45 -26.31 0.56
N GLN A 76 12.46 -25.91 1.33
CA GLN A 76 12.47 -26.12 2.78
C GLN A 76 11.34 -25.37 3.49
N ALA A 77 11.02 -24.16 3.05
CA ALA A 77 9.91 -23.37 3.60
C ALA A 77 8.57 -24.07 3.38
N LEU A 78 8.31 -24.55 2.15
CA LEU A 78 7.09 -25.26 1.79
C LEU A 78 6.93 -26.59 2.57
N LEU A 79 8.04 -27.29 2.87
CA LEU A 79 8.01 -28.52 3.66
C LEU A 79 7.89 -28.28 5.17
N GLY A 80 8.53 -27.22 5.67
CA GLY A 80 8.63 -26.90 7.09
C GLY A 80 7.38 -26.23 7.64
N ILE A 81 6.65 -25.46 6.83
CA ILE A 81 5.43 -24.78 7.24
C ILE A 81 4.26 -25.74 7.08
N LYS A 82 4.13 -26.65 8.04
CA LYS A 82 2.87 -27.36 8.29
C LYS A 82 2.04 -26.45 9.19
N ARG A 83 0.74 -26.30 8.91
CA ARG A 83 -0.18 -25.55 9.77
C ARG A 83 -0.14 -26.16 11.16
N ASP A 84 0.46 -25.47 12.12
CA ASP A 84 0.25 -25.77 13.53
C ASP A 84 -1.17 -25.33 13.88
N PRO A 85 -2.12 -26.26 14.15
CA PRO A 85 -3.50 -25.90 14.44
C PRO A 85 -3.65 -25.11 15.75
N LEU A 86 -2.61 -25.14 16.60
CA LEU A 86 -2.54 -24.39 17.86
C LEU A 86 -1.97 -22.98 17.70
N ARG A 87 -1.40 -22.64 16.54
CA ARG A 87 -0.76 -21.35 16.31
C ARG A 87 -1.82 -20.35 15.84
N GLN A 88 -2.30 -19.51 16.76
CA GLN A 88 -3.14 -18.37 16.41
C GLN A 88 -2.27 -17.35 15.65
N SER A 89 -2.32 -17.40 14.31
CA SER A 89 -1.67 -16.40 13.45
C SER A 89 -2.45 -15.07 13.59
N THR A 90 -2.08 -14.24 14.56
CA THR A 90 -2.43 -12.81 14.53
C THR A 90 -1.61 -12.17 13.40
N LYS A 91 -2.25 -12.07 12.23
CA LYS A 91 -1.70 -11.37 11.07
C LYS A 91 -1.37 -9.94 11.48
N ILE A 92 -0.29 -9.36 10.93
CA ILE A 92 0.02 -7.95 11.16
C ILE A 92 -1.19 -7.10 10.76
N ALA A 93 -1.59 -6.15 11.62
CA ALA A 93 -2.67 -5.23 11.29
C ALA A 93 -2.36 -4.56 9.93
N ALA A 94 -3.32 -4.60 9.01
CA ALA A 94 -3.14 -4.07 7.65
C ALA A 94 -2.61 -2.62 7.67
N SER A 95 -3.03 -1.82 8.65
CA SER A 95 -2.59 -0.44 8.87
C SER A 95 -1.08 -0.24 9.05
N LYS A 96 -0.33 -1.25 9.52
CA LYS A 96 1.13 -1.19 9.74
C LYS A 96 1.95 -1.59 8.50
N VAL A 97 1.36 -2.28 7.53
CA VAL A 97 2.04 -2.83 6.34
C VAL A 97 1.53 -2.20 5.05
N GLU A 98 0.38 -1.50 5.09
CA GLU A 98 -0.21 -0.84 3.93
C GLU A 98 0.76 0.21 3.35
N THR A 99 1.36 -0.17 2.23
CA THR A 99 2.06 0.74 1.32
C THR A 99 1.11 1.16 0.20
N PRO A 100 1.40 2.24 -0.54
CA PRO A 100 0.60 2.61 -1.71
C PRO A 100 0.44 1.45 -2.70
N ALA A 101 1.44 0.58 -2.85
CA ALA A 101 1.33 -0.63 -3.67
C ALA A 101 0.16 -1.56 -3.25
N HIS A 102 -0.14 -1.65 -1.95
CA HIS A 102 -1.24 -2.48 -1.45
C HIS A 102 -2.58 -1.92 -1.87
N VAL A 103 -2.72 -0.60 -1.82
CA VAL A 103 -3.92 0.10 -2.27
C VAL A 103 -4.08 -0.04 -3.77
N LEU A 104 -3.01 0.14 -4.55
CA LEU A 104 -3.06 -0.06 -6.00
C LEU A 104 -3.51 -1.49 -6.34
N ALA A 105 -2.98 -2.51 -5.65
CA ALA A 105 -3.40 -3.90 -5.86
C ALA A 105 -4.88 -4.12 -5.49
N LYS A 106 -5.39 -3.47 -4.44
CA LYS A 106 -6.82 -3.50 -4.10
C LYS A 106 -7.66 -2.80 -5.17
N LEU A 107 -7.22 -1.64 -5.68
CA LEU A 107 -7.88 -0.90 -6.76
C LEU A 107 -7.87 -1.69 -8.08
N GLN A 108 -6.79 -2.37 -8.42
CA GLN A 108 -6.70 -3.26 -9.59
C GLN A 108 -7.76 -4.36 -9.55
N LYS A 109 -7.97 -4.97 -8.37
CA LYS A 109 -9.04 -5.96 -8.16
C LYS A 109 -10.42 -5.34 -8.28
N LEU A 110 -10.63 -4.16 -7.70
CA LEU A 110 -11.90 -3.44 -7.72
C LEU A 110 -12.30 -3.01 -9.15
N PHE A 111 -11.34 -2.51 -9.95
CA PHE A 111 -11.57 -2.10 -11.34
C PHE A 111 -11.41 -3.23 -12.38
N LYS A 112 -11.05 -4.45 -11.96
CA LYS A 112 -10.76 -5.61 -12.84
C LYS A 112 -9.74 -5.32 -13.96
N LYS A 113 -8.76 -4.46 -13.68
CA LYS A 113 -7.66 -4.11 -14.61
C LYS A 113 -6.33 -4.49 -13.97
N PRO A 114 -5.72 -5.64 -14.32
CA PRO A 114 -4.48 -6.11 -13.67
C PRO A 114 -3.25 -5.25 -14.03
N SER A 115 -3.29 -4.53 -15.15
CA SER A 115 -2.20 -3.67 -15.62
C SER A 115 -2.35 -2.20 -15.20
N LEU A 116 -3.21 -1.90 -14.20
CA LEU A 116 -3.50 -0.52 -13.80
C LEU A 116 -2.24 0.10 -13.15
N THR A 117 -1.79 1.22 -13.69
CA THR A 117 -0.79 2.09 -13.05
C THR A 117 -1.45 3.24 -12.30
N TRP A 118 -0.73 3.86 -11.37
CA TRP A 118 -1.23 5.01 -10.62
C TRP A 118 -1.70 6.16 -11.52
N GLN A 119 -0.96 6.47 -12.60
CA GLN A 119 -1.36 7.48 -13.58
C GLN A 119 -2.72 7.21 -14.24
N GLN A 120 -3.12 5.94 -14.36
CA GLN A 120 -4.39 5.56 -14.98
C GLN A 120 -5.55 5.52 -13.97
N VAL A 121 -5.27 5.57 -12.66
CA VAL A 121 -6.30 5.47 -11.61
C VAL A 121 -7.40 6.55 -11.78
N PRO A 122 -7.08 7.85 -11.97
CA PRO A 122 -8.12 8.88 -12.03
C PRO A 122 -9.05 8.72 -13.24
N GLN A 123 -8.47 8.45 -14.42
CA GLN A 123 -9.22 8.24 -15.66
C GLN A 123 -10.06 6.96 -15.61
N THR A 124 -9.50 5.88 -15.08
CA THR A 124 -10.24 4.62 -14.95
C THR A 124 -11.39 4.74 -13.97
N PHE A 125 -11.20 5.46 -12.85
CA PHE A 125 -12.27 5.77 -11.90
C PHE A 125 -13.44 6.45 -12.60
N GLN A 126 -13.18 7.53 -13.35
CA GLN A 126 -14.22 8.24 -14.12
C GLN A 126 -14.93 7.30 -15.10
N SER A 127 -14.16 6.56 -15.91
CA SER A 127 -14.73 5.63 -16.89
C SER A 127 -15.59 4.55 -16.23
N THR A 128 -15.22 4.09 -15.03
CA THR A 128 -15.99 3.07 -14.32
C THR A 128 -17.29 3.63 -13.74
N LEU A 129 -17.29 4.87 -13.25
CA LEU A 129 -18.52 5.54 -12.83
C LEU A 129 -19.44 5.76 -14.02
N GLU A 130 -18.92 6.23 -15.16
CA GLU A 130 -19.70 6.42 -16.39
C GLU A 130 -20.31 5.09 -16.88
N LEU A 131 -19.53 4.01 -16.88
CA LEU A 131 -20.02 2.68 -17.26
C LEU A 131 -21.13 2.16 -16.34
N VAL A 132 -21.02 2.39 -15.04
CA VAL A 132 -22.07 2.04 -14.07
C VAL A 132 -23.33 2.89 -14.30
N THR A 133 -23.19 4.18 -14.60
CA THR A 133 -24.33 5.07 -14.86
C THR A 133 -25.10 4.74 -16.13
N HIS A 134 -24.44 4.22 -17.17
CA HIS A 134 -25.06 4.00 -18.49
C HIS A 134 -25.62 2.59 -18.69
N SER A 135 -25.49 1.67 -17.74
CA SER A 135 -25.97 0.30 -17.91
C SER A 135 -26.52 -0.33 -16.62
N PRO A 136 -27.78 0.00 -16.23
CA PRO A 136 -28.44 -0.65 -15.10
C PRO A 136 -28.67 -2.16 -15.33
N GLU A 137 -28.65 -2.64 -16.58
CA GLU A 137 -28.72 -4.07 -16.91
C GLU A 137 -27.44 -4.86 -16.58
N TYR A 138 -26.29 -4.19 -16.40
CA TYR A 138 -25.06 -4.84 -15.93
C TYR A 138 -25.08 -5.13 -14.43
N ALA A 139 -25.97 -4.50 -13.66
CA ALA A 139 -26.04 -4.60 -12.20
C ALA A 139 -26.57 -5.97 -11.71
N GLY A 140 -27.46 -6.62 -12.48
CA GLY A 140 -28.09 -7.90 -12.11
C GLY A 140 -27.34 -9.18 -12.53
N LEU A 141 -26.25 -9.06 -13.30
CA LEU A 141 -25.54 -10.23 -13.82
C LEU A 141 -24.66 -10.86 -12.74
N SER A 142 -24.87 -12.17 -12.51
CA SER A 142 -24.01 -12.99 -11.66
C SER A 142 -22.56 -12.94 -12.14
N PHE A 143 -21.62 -13.19 -11.23
CA PHE A 143 -20.18 -13.13 -11.47
C PHE A 143 -19.74 -13.90 -12.73
N GLY A 144 -20.42 -15.00 -13.07
CA GLY A 144 -20.14 -15.82 -14.25
C GLY A 144 -20.74 -15.33 -15.57
N ASP A 145 -21.83 -14.57 -15.56
CA ASP A 145 -22.48 -14.10 -16.80
C ASP A 145 -21.74 -12.90 -17.41
N ARG A 146 -21.04 -12.15 -16.55
CA ARG A 146 -20.18 -11.02 -16.96
C ARG A 146 -18.92 -11.48 -17.71
N ASP A 147 -18.36 -12.64 -17.37
CA ASP A 147 -17.21 -13.22 -18.08
C ASP A 147 -17.61 -13.67 -19.49
N ARG A 148 -18.78 -14.31 -19.62
CA ARG A 148 -19.33 -14.70 -20.93
C ARG A 148 -19.55 -13.50 -21.84
N LEU A 149 -20.09 -12.39 -21.33
CA LEU A 149 -20.35 -11.20 -22.15
C LEU A 149 -19.07 -10.48 -22.59
N ASN A 150 -18.03 -10.44 -21.74
CA ASN A 150 -16.73 -9.87 -22.13
C ASN A 150 -16.00 -10.77 -23.12
N GLU A 151 -16.10 -12.09 -22.96
CA GLU A 151 -15.58 -13.06 -23.92
C GLU A 151 -16.32 -12.95 -25.26
N ILE A 152 -17.64 -12.80 -25.25
CA ILE A 152 -18.48 -12.55 -26.44
C ILE A 152 -18.13 -11.21 -27.09
N LYS A 153 -17.92 -10.13 -26.33
CA LYS A 153 -17.45 -8.83 -26.87
C LYS A 153 -16.07 -8.96 -27.51
N GLY A 154 -15.15 -9.68 -26.88
CA GLY A 154 -13.83 -9.98 -27.45
C GLY A 154 -13.91 -10.87 -28.69
N TYR A 155 -14.87 -11.80 -28.76
CA TYR A 155 -15.15 -12.59 -29.97
C TYR A 155 -15.78 -11.75 -31.09
N LEU A 156 -16.67 -10.82 -30.78
CA LEU A 156 -17.29 -9.93 -31.76
C LEU A 156 -16.30 -8.90 -32.33
N GLN A 157 -15.41 -8.36 -31.48
CA GLN A 157 -14.30 -7.52 -31.94
C GLN A 157 -13.34 -8.27 -32.85
N ARG A 158 -13.05 -9.56 -32.55
CA ARG A 158 -12.24 -10.42 -33.42
C ARG A 158 -12.94 -10.80 -34.72
N LYS A 159 -14.29 -10.80 -34.75
CA LYS A 159 -15.08 -11.13 -35.96
C LYS A 159 -15.29 -9.93 -36.89
N GLY A 160 -15.00 -8.71 -36.45
CA GLY A 160 -15.07 -7.48 -37.25
C GLY A 160 -13.85 -7.20 -38.13
N ILE A 161 -12.76 -7.98 -37.97
CA ILE A 161 -11.54 -7.85 -38.77
C ILE A 161 -11.41 -9.11 -39.61
N GLY A 162 -11.96 -9.05 -40.82
CA GLY A 162 -11.92 -10.13 -41.80
C GLY A 162 -10.50 -10.46 -42.26
N HIS A 163 -10.20 -11.76 -42.20
CA HIS A 163 -9.19 -12.53 -42.92
C HIS A 163 -8.35 -11.84 -44.02
N GLN A 164 -7.03 -11.86 -43.83
CA GLN A 164 -6.07 -12.32 -44.85
C GLN A 164 -4.82 -12.90 -44.17
N GLU A 165 -4.57 -14.19 -44.44
CA GLU A 165 -3.28 -14.93 -44.60
C GLU A 165 -2.02 -14.42 -43.84
N THR A 166 -1.16 -15.23 -43.21
CA THR A 166 -0.72 -16.61 -43.52
C THR A 166 0.11 -17.17 -42.37
N LYS A 167 0.21 -18.52 -42.34
CA LYS A 167 1.01 -19.35 -41.45
C LYS A 167 2.53 -19.12 -41.57
N ASN A 168 3.22 -19.51 -40.49
CA ASN A 168 4.65 -19.85 -40.34
C ASN A 168 5.66 -18.71 -40.08
N ASN A 169 5.94 -18.41 -38.80
CA ASN A 169 7.26 -18.66 -38.21
C ASN A 169 7.33 -18.30 -36.71
N ARG A 170 7.97 -19.20 -35.94
CA ARG A 170 8.73 -18.94 -34.70
C ARG A 170 7.98 -18.60 -33.40
N ALA A 171 7.47 -19.65 -32.78
CA ALA A 171 7.80 -20.19 -31.44
C ALA A 171 8.64 -19.43 -30.38
N TRP A 172 8.85 -18.10 -30.44
CA TRP A 172 9.53 -17.31 -29.41
C TRP A 172 8.95 -15.89 -29.23
N GLN A 173 7.69 -15.66 -29.63
CA GLN A 173 7.08 -14.32 -29.57
C GLN A 173 5.75 -14.18 -28.80
N ASN A 174 5.25 -15.24 -28.16
CA ASN A 174 4.13 -15.09 -27.22
C ASN A 174 4.62 -14.71 -25.81
N LYS A 175 5.28 -13.55 -25.72
CA LYS A 175 5.51 -12.77 -24.49
C LYS A 175 4.92 -11.36 -24.67
N SER A 176 3.83 -11.25 -25.41
CA SER A 176 3.07 -10.01 -25.57
C SER A 176 1.93 -9.99 -24.56
N GLU A 177 2.28 -9.69 -23.30
CA GLU A 177 1.45 -9.13 -22.21
C GLU A 177 2.27 -9.15 -20.90
N LEU A 178 3.41 -8.47 -20.85
CA LEU A 178 4.06 -8.10 -19.58
C LEU A 178 3.84 -6.61 -19.39
N PRO A 179 2.83 -6.16 -18.63
CA PRO A 179 2.77 -4.77 -18.23
C PRO A 179 3.86 -4.56 -17.17
N ASN A 180 5.01 -4.01 -17.59
CA ASN A 180 6.09 -3.51 -16.74
C ASN A 180 6.57 -4.47 -15.63
N GLN A 181 7.67 -5.19 -15.88
CA GLN A 181 8.37 -6.00 -14.87
C GLN A 181 8.68 -5.23 -13.56
N GLU A 182 8.81 -3.91 -13.64
CA GLU A 182 8.95 -3.00 -12.50
C GLU A 182 7.66 -2.84 -11.68
N LEU A 183 6.50 -2.77 -12.36
CA LEU A 183 5.17 -2.70 -11.72
C LEU A 183 4.85 -4.02 -11.01
N ASP A 184 5.19 -5.16 -11.62
CA ASP A 184 5.05 -6.47 -10.98
C ASP A 184 5.87 -6.53 -9.69
N SER A 185 7.13 -6.06 -9.72
CA SER A 185 7.98 -6.00 -8.53
C SER A 185 7.42 -5.10 -7.42
N TYR A 186 6.75 -4.01 -7.80
CA TYR A 186 6.07 -3.08 -6.89
C TYR A 186 4.86 -3.75 -6.22
N ILE A 187 3.97 -4.36 -7.01
CA ILE A 187 2.74 -5.00 -6.54
C ILE A 187 3.01 -6.29 -5.76
N ILE A 188 4.04 -7.05 -6.13
CA ILE A 188 4.41 -8.29 -5.45
C ILE A 188 4.62 -8.02 -3.96
N SER A 189 5.35 -6.96 -3.59
CA SER A 189 5.58 -6.60 -2.19
C SER A 189 4.29 -6.30 -1.41
N ALA A 190 3.23 -5.92 -2.11
CA ALA A 190 1.93 -5.61 -1.56
C ALA A 190 1.01 -6.82 -1.36
N SER A 191 1.34 -7.96 -1.96
CA SER A 191 0.54 -9.18 -1.83
C SER A 191 0.96 -10.06 -0.65
N TYR A 192 2.17 -9.85 -0.11
CA TYR A 192 2.74 -10.63 0.99
C TYR A 192 2.99 -9.72 2.19
N PHE A 193 2.29 -9.97 3.31
CA PHE A 193 2.41 -9.19 4.55
C PHE A 193 3.70 -9.56 5.30
N VAL A 194 4.83 -9.12 4.77
CA VAL A 194 6.17 -9.47 5.25
C VAL A 194 6.96 -8.18 5.46
N VAL A 195 7.53 -8.02 6.66
CA VAL A 195 8.32 -6.83 7.01
C VAL A 195 9.65 -7.26 7.59
N ASN A 196 10.75 -6.66 7.11
CA ASN A 196 12.05 -6.80 7.75
C ASN A 196 12.16 -5.83 8.93
N VAL A 197 12.23 -6.37 10.14
CA VAL A 197 12.27 -5.61 11.39
C VAL A 197 13.51 -4.71 11.47
N LEU A 198 14.63 -5.16 10.91
CA LEU A 198 15.88 -4.37 10.92
C LEU A 198 15.79 -3.10 10.10
N GLU A 199 14.93 -3.02 9.09
CA GLU A 199 14.84 -1.80 8.28
C GLU A 199 14.44 -0.58 9.10
N VAL A 200 13.48 -0.74 10.02
CA VAL A 200 12.99 0.36 10.85
C VAL A 200 14.06 0.76 11.88
N LEU A 201 14.65 -0.22 12.56
CA LEU A 201 15.68 0.00 13.58
C LEU A 201 16.93 0.66 12.98
N VAL A 202 17.44 0.13 11.87
CA VAL A 202 18.62 0.69 11.20
C VAL A 202 18.33 2.10 10.69
N LYS A 203 17.15 2.38 10.11
CA LYS A 203 16.80 3.74 9.67
C LYS A 203 16.82 4.73 10.84
N GLN A 204 16.21 4.36 11.98
CA GLN A 204 16.19 5.21 13.18
C GLN A 204 17.60 5.48 13.72
N GLU A 205 18.42 4.43 13.85
CA GLU A 205 19.79 4.57 14.35
C GLU A 205 20.68 5.36 13.39
N VAL A 206 20.56 5.16 12.08
CA VAL A 206 21.33 5.94 11.10
C VAL A 206 20.99 7.42 11.19
N VAL A 207 19.71 7.78 11.33
CA VAL A 207 19.29 9.18 11.52
C VAL A 207 19.92 9.78 12.78
N HIS A 208 19.88 9.05 13.89
CA HIS A 208 20.46 9.47 15.17
C HIS A 208 21.99 9.61 15.11
N GLN A 209 22.68 8.68 14.44
CA GLN A 209 24.14 8.72 14.31
C GLN A 209 24.60 9.82 13.34
N ILE A 210 23.85 10.10 12.28
CA ILE A 210 24.16 11.22 11.38
C ILE A 210 23.93 12.56 12.10
N SER A 211 22.90 12.70 12.93
CA SER A 211 22.73 13.93 13.71
C SER A 211 23.86 14.13 14.73
N LYS A 212 24.38 13.06 15.33
CA LYS A 212 25.52 13.11 16.27
C LYS A 212 26.85 13.38 15.56
N MET A 213 27.10 12.74 14.43
CA MET A 213 28.38 12.78 13.70
C MET A 213 28.39 13.81 12.56
N GLY A 214 27.33 14.60 12.39
CA GLY A 214 27.18 15.56 11.28
C GLY A 214 28.34 16.54 11.13
N ASN A 215 29.02 16.89 12.24
CA ASN A 215 30.17 17.80 12.25
C ASN A 215 31.52 17.10 11.97
N VAL A 216 31.59 15.76 12.11
CA VAL A 216 32.82 14.96 11.99
C VAL A 216 32.97 14.37 10.59
N LEU A 217 31.87 14.22 9.86
CA LEU A 217 31.89 13.62 8.54
C LEU A 217 32.43 14.61 7.50
N PRO A 218 33.42 14.20 6.67
CA PRO A 218 34.00 15.08 5.66
C PRO A 218 33.01 15.40 4.53
N ARG A 219 31.92 14.63 4.39
CA ARG A 219 30.88 14.79 3.37
C ARG A 219 29.53 14.34 3.93
N GLN A 220 28.46 14.99 3.48
CA GLN A 220 27.10 14.48 3.70
C GLN A 220 26.95 13.13 2.99
N VAL A 221 26.43 12.12 3.70
CA VAL A 221 26.16 10.78 3.17
C VAL A 221 24.65 10.61 3.00
N GLY A 222 24.21 9.92 1.96
CA GLY A 222 22.79 9.60 1.77
C GLY A 222 22.33 8.59 2.81
N LEU A 223 21.19 8.85 3.47
CA LEU A 223 20.59 7.96 4.47
C LEU A 223 20.38 6.55 3.91
N ASP A 224 19.85 6.48 2.69
CA ASP A 224 19.47 5.21 2.06
C ASP A 224 20.68 4.37 1.66
N ASP A 225 21.79 5.00 1.25
CA ASP A 225 23.03 4.31 0.91
C ASP A 225 23.65 3.66 2.15
N VAL A 226 23.62 4.37 3.28
CA VAL A 226 24.08 3.83 4.58
C VAL A 226 23.19 2.66 4.98
N CYS A 227 21.86 2.82 4.89
CA CYS A 227 20.92 1.75 5.23
C CYS A 227 21.13 0.51 4.35
N ALA A 228 21.26 0.66 3.02
CA ALA A 228 21.52 -0.45 2.11
C ALA A 228 22.83 -1.16 2.44
N TYR A 229 23.89 -0.39 2.72
CA TYR A 229 25.19 -0.93 3.08
C TYR A 229 25.16 -1.73 4.38
N VAL A 230 24.49 -1.20 5.41
CA VAL A 230 24.39 -1.84 6.74
C VAL A 230 23.53 -3.10 6.66
N LEU A 231 22.34 -3.01 6.06
CA LEU A 231 21.43 -4.16 5.97
C LEU A 231 22.04 -5.32 5.19
N ASN A 232 22.83 -5.05 4.14
CA ASN A 232 23.56 -6.08 3.39
C ASN A 232 24.62 -6.86 4.19
N ARG A 233 24.90 -6.47 5.43
CA ARG A 233 25.85 -7.14 6.34
C ARG A 233 25.21 -7.69 7.61
N LEU A 234 23.93 -7.44 7.78
CA LEU A 234 23.15 -7.95 8.90
C LEU A 234 22.34 -9.16 8.44
N PRO A 235 22.01 -10.08 9.37
CA PRO A 235 21.08 -11.16 9.07
C PRO A 235 19.68 -10.59 8.76
N SER A 236 18.94 -11.24 7.86
CA SER A 236 17.51 -10.92 7.64
C SER A 236 16.67 -11.29 8.86
N MET A 237 15.74 -10.41 9.23
CA MET A 237 14.73 -10.69 10.25
C MET A 237 13.35 -10.23 9.76
N TYR A 238 12.74 -11.11 8.98
CA TYR A 238 11.40 -10.96 8.45
C TYR A 238 10.37 -11.59 9.40
N ALA A 239 9.29 -10.85 9.64
CA ALA A 239 8.15 -11.28 10.43
C ALA A 239 6.83 -11.09 9.66
N THR A 240 5.86 -11.95 9.96
CA THR A 240 4.49 -11.94 9.38
C THR A 240 3.39 -11.70 10.42
N THR A 241 3.75 -11.75 11.71
CA THR A 241 2.84 -11.63 12.86
C THR A 241 3.29 -10.48 13.74
N GLU A 242 2.36 -9.80 14.42
CA GLU A 242 2.71 -8.70 15.33
C GLU A 242 3.60 -9.15 16.49
N GLN A 243 3.29 -10.28 17.11
CA GLN A 243 4.12 -10.87 18.17
C GLN A 243 5.53 -11.18 17.66
N GLY A 244 5.63 -11.69 16.42
CA GLY A 244 6.91 -11.94 15.75
C GLY A 244 7.72 -10.67 15.54
N ILE A 245 7.09 -9.53 15.20
CA ILE A 245 7.77 -8.24 15.10
C ILE A 245 8.32 -7.85 16.46
N VAL A 246 7.50 -7.89 17.52
CA VAL A 246 7.93 -7.52 18.89
C VAL A 246 9.11 -8.39 19.33
N TRP A 247 9.00 -9.70 19.13
CA TRP A 247 10.05 -10.65 19.50
C TRP A 247 11.35 -10.44 18.70
N GLN A 248 11.26 -10.24 17.39
CA GLN A 248 12.43 -9.96 16.56
C GLN A 248 13.07 -8.61 16.90
N THR A 249 12.28 -7.60 17.22
CA THR A 249 12.78 -6.28 17.69
C THR A 249 13.54 -6.43 19.00
N GLN A 250 12.97 -7.14 19.97
CA GLN A 250 13.63 -7.39 21.24
C GLN A 250 14.94 -8.15 21.04
N ARG A 251 14.91 -9.22 20.24
CA ARG A 251 16.10 -9.99 19.89
C ARG A 251 17.17 -9.15 19.18
N ALA A 252 16.76 -8.26 18.26
CA ALA A 252 17.67 -7.35 17.58
C ALA A 252 18.37 -6.41 18.58
N ASN A 253 17.61 -5.85 19.52
CA ASN A 253 18.14 -4.94 20.54
C ASN A 253 19.11 -5.64 21.50
N GLU A 254 18.80 -6.88 21.89
CA GLU A 254 19.64 -7.65 22.82
C GLU A 254 20.91 -8.19 22.17
N GLN A 255 20.83 -8.72 20.94
CA GLN A 255 21.93 -9.48 20.33
C GLN A 255 22.71 -8.70 19.28
N LEU A 256 22.08 -7.73 18.59
CA LEU A 256 22.64 -7.09 17.41
C LEU A 256 22.88 -5.59 17.57
N SER A 257 22.47 -4.96 18.68
CA SER A 257 22.62 -3.50 18.89
C SER A 257 24.06 -3.01 18.69
N SER A 258 25.04 -3.63 19.36
CA SER A 258 26.46 -3.29 19.22
C SER A 258 27.00 -3.53 17.80
N GLN A 259 26.54 -4.60 17.14
CA GLN A 259 26.91 -4.90 15.75
C GLN A 259 26.31 -3.88 14.78
N ILE A 260 25.07 -3.46 15.00
CA ILE A 260 24.39 -2.44 14.19
C ILE A 260 25.15 -1.11 14.31
N GLU A 261 25.46 -0.67 15.52
CA GLU A 261 26.21 0.58 15.72
C GLU A 261 27.58 0.56 15.05
N SER A 262 28.36 -0.51 15.27
CA SER A 262 29.69 -0.63 14.67
C SER A 262 29.65 -0.70 13.14
N THR A 263 28.68 -1.41 12.56
CA THR A 263 28.50 -1.48 11.10
C THR A 263 28.02 -0.15 10.52
N ILE A 264 27.18 0.61 11.21
CA ILE A 264 26.77 1.97 10.81
C ILE A 264 27.98 2.91 10.80
N ILE A 265 28.81 2.90 11.85
CA ILE A 265 30.01 3.74 11.89
C ILE A 265 30.96 3.39 10.73
N GLN A 266 31.17 2.10 10.48
CA GLN A 266 31.96 1.65 9.33
C GLN A 266 31.35 2.09 8.00
N ALA A 267 30.03 2.02 7.85
CA ALA A 267 29.32 2.46 6.65
C ALA A 267 29.52 3.97 6.42
N LEU A 268 29.33 4.79 7.44
CA LEU A 268 29.54 6.23 7.38
C LEU A 268 30.99 6.58 7.01
N MET A 269 31.97 5.91 7.61
CA MET A 269 33.39 6.15 7.33
C MET A 269 33.82 5.68 5.93
N THR A 270 33.22 4.62 5.41
CA THR A 270 33.53 4.12 4.06
C THR A 270 32.83 4.95 2.97
N LEU A 271 31.55 5.25 3.16
CA LEU A 271 30.76 6.04 2.20
C LEU A 271 31.19 7.50 2.14
N SER A 272 31.67 8.08 3.24
CA SER A 272 32.24 9.43 3.25
C SER A 272 33.56 9.55 2.48
N LYS A 273 34.33 8.46 2.36
CA LYS A 273 35.57 8.39 1.57
C LYS A 273 35.32 8.17 0.09
N THR A 274 34.25 7.46 -0.27
CA THR A 274 33.93 7.19 -1.68
C THR A 274 33.27 8.38 -2.35
N PRO A 275 33.65 8.76 -3.59
CA PRO A 275 32.97 9.83 -4.31
C PRO A 275 31.52 9.44 -4.60
N ARG A 276 30.58 10.38 -4.37
CA ARG A 276 29.18 10.21 -4.76
C ARG A 276 29.11 10.00 -6.27
N ARG A 277 28.56 8.86 -6.68
CA ARG A 277 28.20 8.63 -8.08
C ARG A 277 26.79 9.15 -8.26
N LEU A 278 26.61 10.13 -9.14
CA LEU A 278 25.28 10.52 -9.61
C LEU A 278 24.65 9.26 -10.21
N THR A 279 23.65 8.73 -9.53
CA THR A 279 22.96 7.50 -9.91
C THR A 279 21.48 7.73 -9.73
N ASP A 280 20.72 7.20 -10.67
CA ASP A 280 19.28 7.38 -10.64
C ASP A 280 18.68 6.60 -9.47
N PRO A 281 17.67 7.18 -8.78
CA PRO A 281 16.92 6.48 -7.76
C PRO A 281 16.30 5.19 -8.28
N ILE A 282 15.93 4.28 -7.38
CA ILE A 282 15.23 3.05 -7.76
C ILE A 282 13.92 3.41 -8.49
N PRO A 283 13.55 2.69 -9.57
CA PRO A 283 12.30 2.93 -10.31
C PRO A 283 11.03 2.93 -9.44
N LEU A 284 11.08 2.32 -8.25
CA LEU A 284 10.00 2.32 -7.25
C LEU A 284 9.58 3.74 -6.84
N LEU A 285 10.53 4.69 -6.79
CA LEU A 285 10.22 6.08 -6.46
C LEU A 285 9.33 6.74 -7.51
N LYS A 286 9.45 6.35 -8.78
CA LYS A 286 8.54 6.84 -9.84
C LYS A 286 7.09 6.47 -9.56
N PHE A 287 6.83 5.27 -9.02
CA PHE A 287 5.48 4.87 -8.68
C PHE A 287 4.93 5.60 -7.44
N GLU A 288 5.80 6.02 -6.52
CA GLU A 288 5.40 6.89 -5.40
C GLU A 288 5.06 8.30 -5.89
N GLU A 289 5.87 8.86 -6.79
CA GLU A 289 5.60 10.15 -7.46
C GLU A 289 4.30 10.10 -8.29
N ASP A 290 4.11 9.03 -9.09
CA ASP A 290 2.89 8.80 -9.85
C ASP A 290 1.66 8.69 -8.93
N CYS A 291 1.82 8.06 -7.75
CA CYS A 291 0.77 7.98 -6.75
C CYS A 291 0.40 9.36 -6.20
N GLU A 292 1.39 10.20 -5.88
CA GLU A 292 1.15 11.56 -5.41
C GLU A 292 0.44 12.41 -6.47
N GLN A 293 0.86 12.30 -7.73
CA GLN A 293 0.21 12.96 -8.87
C GLN A 293 -1.23 12.49 -9.04
N ALA A 294 -1.47 11.17 -9.04
CA ALA A 294 -2.81 10.60 -9.16
C ALA A 294 -3.74 11.06 -8.02
N ILE A 295 -3.24 11.15 -6.79
CA ILE A 295 -4.01 11.67 -5.66
C ILE A 295 -4.30 13.15 -5.84
N ALA A 296 -3.33 13.95 -6.31
CA ALA A 296 -3.54 15.36 -6.57
C ALA A 296 -4.63 15.58 -7.63
N GLU A 297 -4.63 14.80 -8.70
CA GLU A 297 -5.68 14.82 -9.72
C GLU A 297 -7.04 14.44 -9.14
N LEU A 298 -7.11 13.39 -8.31
CA LEU A 298 -8.35 12.97 -7.65
C LEU A 298 -8.88 14.02 -6.69
N ARG A 299 -8.01 14.70 -5.94
CA ARG A 299 -8.41 15.82 -5.06
C ARG A 299 -9.06 16.94 -5.87
N GLN A 300 -8.49 17.28 -7.02
CA GLN A 300 -9.05 18.28 -7.93
C GLN A 300 -10.40 17.83 -8.51
N MET A 301 -10.51 16.57 -8.93
CA MET A 301 -11.74 16.01 -9.49
C MET A 301 -12.90 16.00 -8.49
N PHE A 302 -12.64 15.57 -7.25
CA PHE A 302 -13.67 15.43 -6.22
C PHE A 302 -13.85 16.68 -5.34
N GLN A 303 -13.02 17.72 -5.54
CA GLN A 303 -12.98 18.93 -4.71
C GLN A 303 -12.84 18.60 -3.21
N ARG A 304 -12.07 17.56 -2.91
CA ARG A 304 -11.89 16.99 -1.58
C ARG A 304 -10.41 16.91 -1.24
N ASN A 305 -9.96 17.67 -0.25
CA ASN A 305 -8.56 17.73 0.16
C ASN A 305 -8.19 16.62 1.16
N ASP A 306 -9.17 15.90 1.69
CA ASP A 306 -9.02 14.79 2.63
C ASP A 306 -8.64 13.46 1.96
N ILE A 307 -8.69 13.38 0.63
CA ILE A 307 -8.32 12.16 -0.11
C ILE A 307 -6.84 11.88 0.10
N THR A 308 -6.56 10.70 0.64
CA THR A 308 -5.22 10.11 0.75
C THR A 308 -5.20 8.75 0.07
N TRP A 309 -4.00 8.20 -0.16
CA TRP A 309 -3.86 6.84 -0.67
C TRP A 309 -4.49 5.79 0.26
N LYS A 310 -4.61 6.04 1.57
CA LYS A 310 -5.29 5.11 2.49
C LYS A 310 -6.80 5.07 2.25
N ASN A 311 -7.37 6.22 1.92
CA ASN A 311 -8.83 6.43 1.95
C ASN A 311 -9.46 6.29 0.56
N ILE A 312 -8.65 6.34 -0.49
CA ILE A 312 -9.12 6.19 -1.87
C ILE A 312 -9.86 4.86 -2.10
N PHE A 313 -9.43 3.76 -1.47
CA PHE A 313 -10.08 2.46 -1.64
C PHE A 313 -11.50 2.42 -1.06
N PRO A 314 -11.72 2.73 0.24
CA PRO A 314 -13.08 2.75 0.79
C PRO A 314 -13.96 3.81 0.11
N LEU A 315 -13.39 4.94 -0.31
CA LEU A 315 -14.12 5.94 -1.11
C LEU A 315 -14.54 5.39 -2.48
N ALA A 316 -13.65 4.66 -3.17
CA ALA A 316 -13.96 4.01 -4.44
C ALA A 316 -15.11 3.00 -4.32
N GLU A 317 -15.07 2.19 -3.27
CA GLU A 317 -16.12 1.21 -2.98
C GLU A 317 -17.46 1.90 -2.69
N TYR A 318 -17.46 2.92 -1.82
CA TYR A 318 -18.64 3.73 -1.53
C TYR A 318 -19.23 4.37 -2.80
N ALA A 319 -18.39 4.99 -3.63
CA ALA A 319 -18.84 5.63 -4.87
C ALA A 319 -19.48 4.62 -5.84
N LEU A 320 -18.83 3.46 -6.04
CA LEU A 320 -19.36 2.41 -6.91
C LEU A 320 -20.66 1.82 -6.37
N ASP A 321 -20.79 1.61 -5.07
CA ASP A 321 -22.01 1.10 -4.48
C ASP A 321 -23.15 2.11 -4.57
N HIS A 322 -22.92 3.40 -4.31
CA HIS A 322 -23.98 4.40 -4.46
C HIS A 322 -24.42 4.61 -5.92
N GLU A 323 -23.49 4.57 -6.88
CA GLU A 323 -23.83 4.58 -8.31
C GLU A 323 -24.60 3.31 -8.72
N ARG A 324 -24.28 2.13 -8.16
CA ARG A 324 -25.06 0.89 -8.39
C ARG A 324 -26.51 0.99 -7.92
N HIS A 325 -26.75 1.73 -6.83
CA HIS A 325 -28.09 1.97 -6.31
C HIS A 325 -28.79 3.16 -7.00
N GLY A 326 -28.17 3.77 -8.02
CA GLY A 326 -28.72 4.90 -8.77
C GLY A 326 -28.83 6.20 -7.96
N MET A 327 -28.17 6.25 -6.81
CA MET A 327 -28.13 7.46 -5.97
C MET A 327 -27.14 8.41 -6.60
N THR A 328 -27.56 9.61 -7.00
CA THR A 328 -26.66 10.64 -7.57
C THR A 328 -26.25 11.70 -6.54
N TYR A 329 -26.92 11.73 -5.38
CA TYR A 329 -26.71 12.72 -4.33
C TYR A 329 -25.33 12.60 -3.65
N TRP A 330 -24.70 11.43 -3.69
CA TRP A 330 -23.39 11.21 -3.05
C TRP A 330 -22.30 12.14 -3.59
N ARG A 331 -22.35 12.53 -4.88
CA ARG A 331 -21.38 13.47 -5.46
C ARG A 331 -21.50 14.86 -4.84
N GLN A 332 -22.72 15.30 -4.56
CA GLN A 332 -22.98 16.57 -3.89
C GLN A 332 -22.58 16.48 -2.42
N GLN A 333 -22.92 15.38 -1.73
CA GLN A 333 -22.49 15.12 -0.36
C GLN A 333 -20.97 15.17 -0.21
N TRP A 334 -20.23 14.57 -1.14
CA TRP A 334 -18.77 14.59 -1.12
C TRP A 334 -18.18 15.98 -1.29
N ARG A 335 -18.74 16.81 -2.18
CA ARG A 335 -18.32 18.21 -2.31
C ARG A 335 -18.55 19.00 -1.02
N MET A 336 -19.71 18.80 -0.39
CA MET A 336 -20.05 19.45 0.87
C MET A 336 -19.11 19.00 2.01
N LEU A 337 -18.80 17.71 2.12
CA LEU A 337 -17.80 17.20 3.08
C LEU A 337 -16.40 17.78 2.81
N GLY A 338 -16.01 17.93 1.54
CA GLY A 338 -14.76 18.59 1.16
C GLY A 338 -14.70 20.06 1.57
N GLN A 339 -15.84 20.77 1.49
CA GLN A 339 -15.94 22.16 1.97
C GLN A 339 -15.74 22.25 3.48
N ILE A 340 -16.41 21.39 4.27
CA ILE A 340 -16.21 21.30 5.72
C ILE A 340 -14.72 21.08 6.03
N TYR A 341 -14.08 20.12 5.35
CA TYR A 341 -12.65 19.86 5.56
C TYR A 341 -11.78 21.10 5.33
N SER A 342 -12.08 21.86 4.27
CA SER A 342 -11.32 23.06 3.92
C SER A 342 -11.55 24.22 4.88
N GLU A 343 -12.77 24.39 5.39
CA GLU A 343 -13.11 25.43 6.39
C GLU A 343 -12.42 25.16 7.73
N MET A 344 -12.14 23.88 8.02
CA MET A 344 -11.48 23.44 9.25
C MET A 344 -9.95 23.50 9.19
N TYR A 345 -9.36 24.00 8.10
CA TYR A 345 -7.89 24.14 7.92
C TYR A 345 -7.07 22.85 8.17
N LEU A 346 -7.70 21.69 8.02
CA LEU A 346 -7.05 20.39 8.24
C LEU A 346 -6.09 20.07 7.09
N LYS A 347 -4.91 19.48 7.41
CA LYS A 347 -3.97 19.04 6.37
C LYS A 347 -4.43 17.70 5.81
N PRO A 348 -4.18 17.38 4.54
CA PRO A 348 -4.60 16.11 3.96
C PRO A 348 -4.14 14.89 4.77
N GLY A 349 -5.09 14.07 5.23
CA GLY A 349 -4.82 12.87 6.03
C GLY A 349 -4.91 13.05 7.55
N ASP A 350 -5.10 14.28 8.03
CA ASP A 350 -5.33 14.57 9.45
C ASP A 350 -6.65 13.96 9.96
N ALA A 351 -7.70 14.04 9.14
CA ALA A 351 -8.99 13.44 9.44
C ALA A 351 -9.71 12.90 8.19
N GLU A 352 -10.65 12.00 8.43
CA GLU A 352 -11.58 11.44 7.45
C GLU A 352 -12.99 11.79 7.87
N LEU A 353 -13.77 12.37 6.95
CA LEU A 353 -15.18 12.67 7.18
C LEU A 353 -16.05 11.74 6.35
N SER A 354 -16.98 11.10 7.04
CA SER A 354 -18.02 10.25 6.47
C SER A 354 -19.35 10.57 7.11
N LEU A 355 -20.44 10.39 6.36
CA LEU A 355 -21.79 10.48 6.89
C LEU A 355 -22.34 9.07 7.06
N SER A 356 -22.93 8.81 8.22
CA SER A 356 -23.65 7.59 8.50
C SER A 356 -25.11 7.91 8.83
N GLN A 357 -26.03 6.99 8.51
CA GLN A 357 -27.45 7.16 8.78
C GLN A 357 -27.80 6.44 10.08
N SER A 358 -28.39 7.18 11.02
CA SER A 358 -28.97 6.67 12.26
C SER A 358 -30.49 6.84 12.23
N PRO A 359 -31.29 6.04 12.97
CA PRO A 359 -32.73 6.25 13.10
C PRO A 359 -33.11 7.66 13.60
N GLU A 360 -32.20 8.35 14.29
CA GLU A 360 -32.42 9.69 14.87
C GLU A 360 -31.99 10.84 13.95
N GLY A 361 -31.28 10.54 12.84
CA GLY A 361 -30.81 11.54 11.88
C GLY A 361 -29.48 11.14 11.22
N GLU A 362 -28.86 12.09 10.51
CA GLU A 362 -27.52 11.87 9.95
C GLU A 362 -26.46 12.05 11.05
N ILE A 363 -25.48 11.15 11.12
CA ILE A 363 -24.33 11.29 12.03
C ILE A 363 -23.10 11.58 11.19
N LEU A 364 -22.47 12.72 11.44
CA LEU A 364 -21.17 13.05 10.85
C LEU A 364 -20.08 12.34 11.65
N VAL A 365 -19.43 11.36 11.03
CA VAL A 365 -18.32 10.62 11.62
C VAL A 365 -17.00 11.23 11.14
N VAL A 366 -16.25 11.81 12.08
CA VAL A 366 -14.92 12.39 11.88
C VAL A 366 -13.88 11.49 12.53
N ARG A 367 -13.07 10.81 11.71
CA ARG A 367 -11.96 9.97 12.20
C ARG A 367 -10.65 10.70 12.07
N THR A 368 -10.02 11.00 13.19
CA THR A 368 -8.74 11.71 13.24
C THR A 368 -7.58 10.72 13.34
N ASN A 369 -6.55 10.97 12.53
CA ASN A 369 -5.33 10.16 12.47
C ASN A 369 -4.17 10.82 13.25
N THR A 370 -4.27 12.12 13.55
CA THR A 370 -3.23 12.89 14.25
C THR A 370 -3.75 13.46 15.56
N LYS A 371 -2.88 13.49 16.59
CA LYS A 371 -3.22 14.07 17.90
C LYS A 371 -3.52 15.57 17.81
N GLU A 372 -2.82 16.27 16.93
CA GLU A 372 -2.99 17.70 16.70
C GLU A 372 -4.38 18.01 16.12
N ALA A 373 -4.82 17.25 15.11
CA ALA A 373 -6.14 17.43 14.53
C ALA A 373 -7.26 17.06 15.51
N PHE A 374 -7.10 15.95 16.26
CA PHE A 374 -8.04 15.58 17.31
C PHE A 374 -8.19 16.68 18.36
N GLY A 375 -7.06 17.16 18.90
CA GLY A 375 -7.07 18.21 19.92
C GLY A 375 -7.75 19.48 19.41
N TRP A 376 -7.39 19.92 18.20
CA TRP A 376 -7.99 21.12 17.63
C TRP A 376 -9.50 20.99 17.39
N LEU A 377 -9.97 19.85 16.89
CA LEU A 377 -11.40 19.61 16.66
C LEU A 377 -12.18 19.45 17.97
N ALA A 378 -11.61 18.78 18.97
CA ALA A 378 -12.21 18.62 20.29
C ALA A 378 -12.29 19.94 21.07
N ASP A 379 -11.31 20.83 20.87
CA ASP A 379 -11.29 22.16 21.50
C ASP A 379 -12.23 23.17 20.78
N ASN A 380 -12.60 22.90 19.52
CA ASN A 380 -13.43 23.79 18.70
C ASN A 380 -14.66 23.06 18.11
N PRO A 381 -15.54 22.43 18.92
CA PRO A 381 -16.70 21.71 18.41
C PRO A 381 -17.74 22.64 17.76
N LYS A 382 -17.79 23.91 18.20
CA LYS A 382 -18.73 24.91 17.66
C LYS A 382 -18.49 25.23 16.19
N SER A 383 -17.23 25.43 15.78
CA SER A 383 -16.92 25.71 14.38
C SER A 383 -17.27 24.51 13.49
N LEU A 384 -17.00 23.30 13.97
CA LEU A 384 -17.40 22.06 13.32
C LEU A 384 -18.93 21.98 13.17
N GLY A 385 -19.66 22.26 14.25
CA GLY A 385 -21.13 22.27 14.27
C GLY A 385 -21.73 23.27 13.29
N ILE A 386 -21.23 24.51 13.27
CA ILE A 386 -21.70 25.57 12.35
C ILE A 386 -21.49 25.16 10.89
N SER A 387 -20.28 24.74 10.53
CA SER A 387 -19.96 24.32 9.16
C SER A 387 -20.75 23.08 8.75
N THR A 388 -20.96 22.15 9.67
CA THR A 388 -21.72 20.92 9.41
C THR A 388 -23.20 21.20 9.21
N LEU A 389 -23.86 21.93 10.11
CA LEU A 389 -25.29 22.22 10.02
C LEU A 389 -25.65 23.13 8.86
N ARG A 390 -24.71 24.01 8.45
CA ARG A 390 -24.87 24.85 7.26
C ARG A 390 -25.02 24.02 5.98
N LEU A 391 -24.32 22.90 5.88
CA LEU A 391 -24.31 22.04 4.69
C LEU A 391 -25.21 20.81 4.83
N PHE A 392 -25.39 20.32 6.05
CA PHE A 392 -26.18 19.14 6.40
C PHE A 392 -27.11 19.45 7.60
N PRO A 393 -28.26 20.10 7.37
CA PRO A 393 -29.17 20.49 8.45
C PRO A 393 -29.87 19.31 9.15
N ALA A 394 -29.82 18.12 8.53
CA ALA A 394 -30.37 16.87 9.04
C ALA A 394 -29.41 16.12 9.99
N VAL A 395 -28.21 16.67 10.24
CA VAL A 395 -27.26 16.08 11.19
C VAL A 395 -27.81 16.18 12.61
N ALA A 396 -27.86 15.04 13.29
CA ALA A 396 -28.29 14.90 14.67
C ALA A 396 -27.10 14.86 15.65
N GLU A 397 -25.95 14.35 15.19
CA GLU A 397 -24.77 14.14 16.03
C GLU A 397 -23.49 14.20 15.19
N ILE A 398 -22.41 14.69 15.80
CA ILE A 398 -21.07 14.64 15.24
C ILE A 398 -20.23 13.74 16.13
N ASP A 399 -19.80 12.60 15.59
CA ASP A 399 -18.94 11.66 16.27
C ASP A 399 -17.49 11.90 15.90
N LEU A 400 -16.64 12.06 16.91
CA LEU A 400 -15.22 12.24 16.75
C LEU A 400 -14.45 11.04 17.29
N TYR A 401 -13.81 10.31 16.37
CA TYR A 401 -12.99 9.14 16.66
C TYR A 401 -11.50 9.50 16.53
N ALA A 402 -10.67 8.89 17.35
CA ALA A 402 -9.22 8.93 17.19
C ALA A 402 -8.65 7.52 17.10
N THR A 403 -7.67 7.30 16.21
CA THR A 403 -7.01 5.99 16.08
C THR A 403 -6.23 5.57 17.33
N PHE A 404 -6.01 6.50 18.27
CA PHE A 404 -5.26 6.28 19.51
C PHE A 404 -6.15 6.30 20.78
N LEU A 405 -7.48 6.42 20.63
CA LEU A 405 -8.43 6.35 21.74
C LEU A 405 -9.40 5.18 21.52
N ASP A 406 -9.78 4.54 22.63
CA ASP A 406 -10.74 3.43 22.62
C ASP A 406 -12.20 3.91 22.72
N PHE A 407 -12.43 5.23 22.78
CA PHE A 407 -13.75 5.85 22.88
C PHE A 407 -13.89 7.00 21.88
N SER A 408 -15.13 7.31 21.48
CA SER A 408 -15.48 8.48 20.68
C SER A 408 -15.98 9.63 21.54
N ILE A 409 -15.83 10.85 21.03
CA ILE A 409 -16.47 12.04 21.59
C ILE A 409 -17.62 12.41 20.66
N SER A 410 -18.84 12.39 21.19
CA SER A 410 -20.04 12.83 20.50
C SER A 410 -20.30 14.31 20.79
N TYR A 411 -20.73 15.06 19.77
CA TYR A 411 -21.30 16.39 19.91
C TYR A 411 -22.71 16.38 19.35
N THR A 412 -23.70 16.38 20.23
CA THR A 412 -25.10 16.18 19.89
C THR A 412 -25.79 17.50 19.50
N ARG A 413 -26.92 17.41 18.80
CA ARG A 413 -27.73 18.57 18.44
C ARG A 413 -28.21 19.38 19.65
N GLU A 414 -28.46 18.73 20.78
CA GLU A 414 -28.85 19.42 22.02
C GLU A 414 -27.69 20.26 22.57
N GLU A 415 -26.47 19.72 22.55
CA GLU A 415 -25.26 20.45 22.95
C GLU A 415 -24.97 21.61 21.99
N MET A 416 -25.17 21.42 20.69
CA MET A 416 -25.08 22.50 19.70
C MET A 416 -26.05 23.64 20.00
N ALA A 417 -27.28 23.33 20.41
CA ALA A 417 -28.28 24.33 20.78
C ALA A 417 -27.88 25.09 22.06
N VAL A 418 -27.37 24.38 23.07
CA VAL A 418 -26.84 24.99 24.31
C VAL A 418 -25.67 25.93 24.00
N ASP A 419 -24.84 25.56 23.03
CA ASP A 419 -23.68 26.33 22.63
C ASP A 419 -23.97 27.54 21.71
N GLY A 420 -25.23 27.72 21.30
CA GLY A 420 -25.69 28.81 20.43
C GLY A 420 -25.35 28.61 18.94
N VAL A 421 -25.15 27.36 18.52
CA VAL A 421 -24.88 26.98 17.12
C VAL A 421 -26.17 26.89 16.29
N ILE A 422 -27.31 26.60 16.93
CA ILE A 422 -28.65 26.41 16.33
C ILE A 422 -29.58 27.56 16.68
#